data_AF-A0AAJ1MI84-F1
#
_entry.id   AF-A0AAJ1MI84-F1
#
_cell.length_a   1.000
_cell.length_b   1.000
_cell.length_c   1.000
_cell.angle_alpha   90.00
_cell.angle_beta   90.00
_cell.angle_gamma   90.00
#
_symmetry.space_group_name_H-M   'P 1'
#
loop_
_entity.id
_entity.type
_entity.pdbx_description
1 polymer ?
#
loop_
_entity_poly.entity_id
_entity_poly.type
_entity_poly.pdbx_seq_one_letter_code
_entity_poly.pdbx_strand_id
1 'polypeptide(L)'
;MRRLPLRSLTEHHFYQYNDAAKSVVQPADEIKYLAPRMLELLAQGARLHHSTELYLDRLGRCEPGSFSSQESAALQAFARAFFALGLEQWAEPDTSVFQGEEAFSFLLMWDYAGVPLQPLLDHWLTCDSESATLHFVDACFYEFIWGGNCISNAFASDRNGYRATMEQWLSQAGTKKHWAEKLLQLAERGPASSWLPSGKRDHQCYPLDERIGAVFDAMAT
;
A
#
# COMPACT_ATOMS: atom_id res chain seq x y z
N MET A 1 -1.67 -12.41 -24.44
CA MET A 1 -2.15 -11.02 -24.26
C MET A 1 -2.19 -10.22 -25.57
N ARG A 2 -1.12 -10.15 -26.38
CA ARG A 2 -1.04 -9.32 -27.61
C ARG A 2 -2.07 -9.52 -28.74
N ARG A 3 -2.94 -10.54 -28.65
CA ARG A 3 -3.96 -10.85 -29.68
C ARG A 3 -5.40 -10.68 -29.17
N LEU A 4 -5.57 -10.34 -27.89
CA LEU A 4 -6.88 -10.13 -27.29
C LEU A 4 -7.17 -8.63 -27.21
N PRO A 5 -8.44 -8.21 -27.37
CA PRO A 5 -8.84 -6.86 -27.00
C PRO A 5 -8.47 -6.58 -25.54
N LEU A 6 -7.96 -5.39 -25.26
CA LEU A 6 -7.48 -5.01 -23.93
C LEU A 6 -8.51 -5.28 -22.82
N ARG A 7 -9.78 -4.95 -23.07
CA ARG A 7 -10.89 -5.18 -22.12
C ARG A 7 -11.19 -6.66 -21.85
N SER A 8 -10.77 -7.56 -22.73
CA SER A 8 -10.93 -9.00 -22.55
C SER A 8 -9.81 -9.63 -21.71
N LEU A 9 -8.79 -8.86 -21.35
CA LEU A 9 -7.76 -9.32 -20.41
C LEU A 9 -8.33 -9.33 -18.99
N THR A 10 -8.09 -10.44 -18.30
CA THR A 10 -8.61 -10.74 -16.96
C THR A 10 -7.49 -10.71 -15.93
N GLU A 11 -7.86 -10.77 -14.66
CA GLU A 11 -6.92 -11.00 -13.55
C GLU A 11 -5.90 -12.10 -13.87
N HIS A 12 -6.37 -13.28 -14.29
CA HIS A 12 -5.50 -14.41 -14.61
C HIS A 12 -4.41 -14.09 -15.64
N HIS A 13 -4.73 -13.27 -16.66
CA HIS A 13 -3.75 -12.87 -17.66
C HIS A 13 -2.67 -11.97 -17.06
N PHE A 14 -3.06 -11.00 -16.23
CA PHE A 14 -2.12 -10.08 -15.58
C PHE A 14 -1.32 -10.76 -14.48
N TYR A 15 -1.93 -11.66 -13.72
CA TYR A 15 -1.24 -12.53 -12.75
C TYR A 15 -0.10 -13.29 -13.43
N GLN A 16 -0.41 -14.03 -14.50
CA GLN A 16 0.62 -14.77 -15.27
C GLN A 16 1.66 -13.84 -15.89
N TYR A 17 1.24 -12.69 -16.41
CA TYR A 17 2.15 -11.72 -16.99
C TYR A 17 3.11 -11.15 -15.96
N ASN A 18 2.66 -10.80 -14.77
CA ASN A 18 3.50 -10.22 -13.74
C ASN A 18 4.43 -11.25 -13.09
N ASP A 19 3.98 -12.50 -12.91
CA ASP A 19 4.79 -13.61 -12.37
C ASP A 19 5.82 -14.14 -13.39
N ALA A 20 5.60 -13.94 -14.69
CA ALA A 20 6.51 -14.42 -15.72
C ALA A 20 7.90 -13.74 -15.65
N ALA A 21 8.92 -14.47 -16.11
CA ALA A 21 10.27 -13.93 -16.27
C ALA A 21 10.23 -12.60 -17.03
N LYS A 22 10.93 -11.60 -16.49
CA LYS A 22 10.89 -10.22 -16.97
C LYS A 22 12.29 -9.64 -17.07
N SER A 23 12.54 -8.88 -18.13
CA SER A 23 13.77 -8.11 -18.28
C SER A 23 13.92 -7.07 -17.18
N VAL A 24 15.17 -6.65 -16.92
CA VAL A 24 15.47 -5.56 -15.97
C VAL A 24 14.75 -4.28 -16.39
N VAL A 25 14.81 -3.95 -17.68
CA VAL A 25 14.09 -2.82 -18.27
C VAL A 25 12.87 -3.33 -19.03
N GLN A 26 11.73 -2.68 -18.84
CA GLN A 26 10.46 -3.03 -19.49
C GLN A 26 10.17 -2.12 -20.70
N PRO A 27 9.58 -2.66 -21.79
CA PRO A 27 9.22 -1.87 -22.95
C PRO A 27 8.04 -0.94 -22.66
N ALA A 28 8.31 0.36 -22.60
CA ALA A 28 7.33 1.37 -22.20
C ALA A 28 6.03 1.34 -23.02
N ASP A 29 6.10 1.14 -24.34
CA ASP A 29 4.90 1.09 -25.19
C ASP A 29 3.95 -0.06 -24.82
N GLU A 30 4.50 -1.23 -24.47
CA GLU A 30 3.69 -2.36 -24.01
C GLU A 30 3.06 -2.06 -22.65
N ILE A 31 3.84 -1.52 -21.72
CA ILE A 31 3.37 -1.19 -20.37
C ILE A 31 2.30 -0.10 -20.42
N LYS A 32 2.50 0.97 -21.21
CA LYS A 32 1.51 2.04 -21.39
C LYS A 32 0.21 1.53 -22.01
N TYR A 33 0.31 0.60 -22.96
CA TYR A 33 -0.88 -0.03 -23.56
C TYR A 33 -1.65 -0.87 -22.55
N LEU A 34 -0.94 -1.62 -21.68
CA LEU A 34 -1.55 -2.53 -20.71
C LEU A 34 -2.01 -1.85 -19.41
N ALA A 35 -1.36 -0.76 -19.01
CA ALA A 35 -1.58 -0.09 -17.73
C ALA A 35 -3.04 0.30 -17.46
N PRO A 36 -3.81 0.87 -18.41
CA PRO A 36 -5.21 1.23 -18.13
C PRO A 36 -6.05 0.06 -17.64
N ARG A 37 -5.89 -1.12 -18.25
CA ARG A 37 -6.64 -2.32 -17.86
C ARG A 37 -6.10 -2.93 -16.57
N MET A 38 -4.78 -2.90 -16.38
CA MET A 38 -4.17 -3.37 -15.14
C MET A 38 -4.65 -2.57 -13.93
N LEU A 39 -4.70 -1.24 -14.05
CA LEU A 39 -5.20 -0.33 -13.02
C LEU A 39 -6.71 -0.49 -12.81
N GLU A 40 -7.48 -0.69 -13.87
CA GLU A 40 -8.92 -0.98 -13.77
C GLU A 40 -9.17 -2.26 -12.95
N LEU A 41 -8.43 -3.33 -13.21
CA LEU A 41 -8.52 -4.59 -12.46
C LEU A 41 -8.06 -4.40 -11.01
N LEU A 42 -6.98 -3.64 -10.78
CA LEU A 42 -6.52 -3.30 -9.44
C LEU A 42 -7.61 -2.59 -8.62
N ALA A 43 -8.28 -1.60 -9.21
CA ALA A 43 -9.41 -0.91 -8.58
C ALA A 43 -10.63 -1.81 -8.34
N GLN A 44 -10.71 -2.96 -8.99
CA GLN A 44 -11.75 -3.99 -8.77
C GLN A 44 -11.34 -5.03 -7.71
N GLY A 45 -10.19 -4.86 -7.05
CA GLY A 45 -9.70 -5.82 -6.07
C GLY A 45 -9.13 -7.10 -6.71
N ALA A 46 -8.63 -7.03 -7.94
CA ALA A 46 -8.02 -8.19 -8.60
C ALA A 46 -6.63 -8.51 -8.02
N ARG A 47 -6.28 -9.81 -7.95
CA ARG A 47 -4.92 -10.26 -7.60
C ARG A 47 -4.02 -10.30 -8.83
N LEU A 48 -3.09 -9.37 -8.94
CA LEU A 48 -2.28 -9.19 -10.14
C LEU A 48 -0.90 -9.85 -10.09
N HIS A 49 -0.52 -10.45 -8.97
CA HIS A 49 0.75 -11.17 -8.74
C HIS A 49 0.62 -12.01 -7.46
N HIS A 50 1.57 -12.89 -7.17
CA HIS A 50 1.58 -13.62 -5.89
C HIS A 50 1.93 -12.76 -4.66
N SER A 51 2.61 -11.64 -4.88
CA SER A 51 3.03 -10.67 -3.86
C SER A 51 2.58 -9.26 -4.23
N THR A 52 1.84 -8.61 -3.33
CA THR A 52 1.19 -7.30 -3.51
C THR A 52 2.17 -6.21 -3.93
N GLU A 53 3.34 -6.18 -3.30
CA GLU A 53 4.42 -5.23 -3.54
C GLU A 53 4.87 -5.21 -5.00
N LEU A 54 4.68 -6.32 -5.73
CA LEU A 54 5.19 -6.51 -7.08
C LEU A 54 4.11 -6.42 -8.17
N TYR A 55 2.85 -6.08 -7.81
CA TYR A 55 1.73 -5.98 -8.77
C TYR A 55 2.05 -5.04 -9.95
N LEU A 56 2.77 -3.96 -9.67
CA LEU A 56 3.06 -2.88 -10.62
C LEU A 56 4.57 -2.72 -10.89
N ASP A 57 5.40 -3.68 -10.48
CA ASP A 57 6.87 -3.67 -10.65
C ASP A 57 7.29 -3.45 -12.11
N ARG A 58 6.52 -3.96 -13.08
CA ARG A 58 6.80 -3.71 -14.51
C ARG A 58 6.68 -2.24 -14.90
N LEU A 59 5.84 -1.48 -14.21
CA LEU A 59 5.64 -0.06 -14.50
C LEU A 59 6.88 0.76 -14.15
N GLY A 60 7.44 0.57 -12.95
CA GLY A 60 8.65 1.30 -12.52
C GLY A 60 9.95 0.82 -13.17
N ARG A 61 9.93 -0.30 -13.91
CA ARG A 61 11.05 -0.78 -14.72
C ARG A 61 11.10 -0.19 -16.14
N CYS A 62 10.16 0.67 -16.51
CA CYS A 62 10.30 1.44 -17.75
C CYS A 62 11.48 2.42 -17.63
N GLU A 63 12.15 2.72 -18.74
CA GLU A 63 13.24 3.71 -18.75
C GLU A 63 12.77 5.06 -18.15
N PRO A 64 13.59 5.74 -17.33
CA PRO A 64 13.26 7.07 -16.81
C PRO A 64 12.88 8.05 -17.93
N GLY A 65 11.80 8.80 -17.72
CA GLY A 65 11.28 9.72 -18.74
C GLY A 65 10.44 9.07 -19.83
N SER A 66 10.21 7.76 -19.79
CA SER A 66 9.31 7.08 -20.73
C SER A 66 7.86 7.58 -20.62
N PHE A 67 7.41 7.97 -19.43
CA PHE A 67 6.10 8.55 -19.19
C PHE A 67 6.14 10.07 -19.31
N SER A 68 5.21 10.62 -20.09
CA SER A 68 4.97 12.06 -20.16
C SER A 68 4.45 12.58 -18.82
N SER A 69 4.58 13.90 -18.59
CA SER A 69 4.06 14.54 -17.39
C SER A 69 2.57 14.29 -17.17
N GLN A 70 1.77 14.19 -18.25
CA GLN A 70 0.35 13.89 -18.15
C GLN A 70 0.08 12.44 -17.72
N GLU A 71 0.83 11.48 -18.28
CA GLU A 71 0.69 10.07 -17.89
C GLU A 71 1.14 9.86 -16.43
N SER A 72 2.26 10.46 -16.03
CA SER A 72 2.73 10.40 -14.64
C SER A 72 1.75 11.05 -13.67
N ALA A 73 1.14 12.18 -14.04
CA ALA A 73 0.11 12.82 -13.23
C ALA A 73 -1.17 11.95 -13.11
N ALA A 74 -1.56 11.27 -14.19
CA ALA A 74 -2.70 10.35 -14.18
C ALA A 74 -2.42 9.14 -13.26
N LEU A 75 -1.20 8.59 -13.31
CA LEU A 75 -0.78 7.51 -12.40
C LEU A 75 -0.78 7.96 -10.94
N GLN A 76 -0.24 9.14 -10.62
CA GLN A 76 -0.27 9.70 -9.27
C GLN A 76 -1.70 9.91 -8.76
N ALA A 77 -2.59 10.44 -9.61
CA ALA A 77 -3.98 10.67 -9.27
C ALA A 77 -4.71 9.35 -9.00
N PHE A 78 -4.48 8.33 -9.84
CA PHE A 78 -5.02 6.99 -9.63
C PHE A 78 -4.49 6.38 -8.32
N ALA A 79 -3.17 6.42 -8.10
CA ALA A 79 -2.55 5.86 -6.89
C ALA A 79 -3.13 6.46 -5.62
N ARG A 80 -3.30 7.79 -5.59
CA ARG A 80 -3.94 8.48 -4.47
C ARG A 80 -5.39 8.05 -4.29
N ALA A 81 -6.18 7.95 -5.36
CA ALA A 81 -7.58 7.55 -5.28
C ALA A 81 -7.76 6.10 -4.83
N PHE A 82 -6.93 5.19 -5.36
CA PHE A 82 -6.89 3.78 -4.95
C PHE A 82 -6.53 3.64 -3.48
N PHE A 83 -5.48 4.34 -3.04
CA PHE A 83 -5.02 4.27 -1.65
C PHE A 83 -6.07 4.84 -0.68
N ALA A 84 -6.67 5.99 -1.04
CA ALA A 84 -7.78 6.57 -0.29
C ALA A 84 -8.95 5.61 -0.14
N LEU A 85 -9.35 4.94 -1.23
CA LEU A 85 -10.43 3.96 -1.20
C LEU A 85 -10.12 2.78 -0.26
N GLY A 86 -8.90 2.25 -0.32
CA GLY A 86 -8.48 1.16 0.57
C GLY A 86 -8.45 1.56 2.04
N LEU A 87 -8.02 2.78 2.34
CA LEU A 87 -8.01 3.31 3.71
C LEU A 87 -9.40 3.45 4.33
N GLU A 88 -10.46 3.61 3.53
CA GLU A 88 -11.84 3.67 4.00
C GLU A 88 -12.48 2.28 4.22
N GLN A 89 -11.84 1.21 3.73
CA GLN A 89 -12.38 -0.16 3.75
C GLN A 89 -11.64 -1.02 4.79
N TRP A 90 -12.14 -1.03 6.02
CA TRP A 90 -11.68 -1.91 7.11
C TRP A 90 -12.65 -3.07 7.35
N ALA A 91 -12.13 -4.21 7.83
CA ALA A 91 -12.90 -5.41 8.23
C ALA A 91 -13.64 -6.19 7.13
N GLU A 92 -13.57 -5.79 5.85
CA GLU A 92 -14.07 -6.58 4.71
C GLU A 92 -12.92 -7.05 3.80
N PRO A 93 -12.11 -8.04 4.22
CA PRO A 93 -10.90 -8.42 3.49
C PRO A 93 -11.17 -8.96 2.08
N ASP A 94 -12.36 -9.52 1.81
CA ASP A 94 -12.68 -10.10 0.50
C ASP A 94 -13.27 -9.07 -0.50
N THR A 95 -13.72 -7.90 -0.03
CA THR A 95 -14.33 -6.85 -0.86
C THR A 95 -13.48 -5.59 -0.93
N SER A 96 -12.56 -5.42 0.04
CA SER A 96 -11.62 -4.30 0.06
C SER A 96 -10.64 -4.37 -1.10
N VAL A 97 -10.30 -3.21 -1.67
CA VAL A 97 -9.24 -3.12 -2.68
C VAL A 97 -7.86 -3.48 -2.13
N PHE A 98 -7.68 -3.44 -0.80
CA PHE A 98 -6.47 -3.92 -0.12
C PHE A 98 -6.46 -5.44 0.10
N GLN A 99 -7.59 -6.12 -0.06
CA GLN A 99 -7.68 -7.58 -0.04
C GLN A 99 -7.12 -8.25 1.24
N GLY A 100 -7.16 -7.54 2.36
CA GLY A 100 -6.62 -8.01 3.64
C GLY A 100 -5.10 -7.87 3.81
N GLU A 101 -4.39 -7.26 2.86
CA GLU A 101 -2.97 -6.93 2.96
C GLU A 101 -2.75 -5.58 3.65
N GLU A 102 -1.58 -5.39 4.27
CA GLU A 102 -1.23 -4.20 5.02
C GLU A 102 -1.04 -3.00 4.08
N ALA A 103 -1.46 -1.81 4.53
CA ALA A 103 -1.35 -0.59 3.74
C ALA A 103 0.10 -0.25 3.32
N PHE A 104 1.11 -0.65 4.09
CA PHE A 104 2.52 -0.44 3.74
C PHE A 104 2.96 -1.25 2.51
N SER A 105 2.42 -2.45 2.29
CA SER A 105 2.65 -3.24 1.07
C SER A 105 2.14 -2.53 -0.18
N PHE A 106 1.02 -1.81 -0.09
CA PHE A 106 0.53 -0.99 -1.20
C PHE A 106 1.36 0.27 -1.42
N LEU A 107 1.88 0.91 -0.36
CA LEU A 107 2.85 2.00 -0.53
C LEU A 107 4.13 1.49 -1.23
N LEU A 108 4.61 0.30 -0.86
CA LEU A 108 5.75 -0.32 -1.51
C LEU A 108 5.44 -0.71 -2.97
N MET A 109 4.24 -1.20 -3.26
CA MET A 109 3.77 -1.43 -4.63
C MET A 109 3.82 -0.15 -5.48
N TRP A 110 3.39 0.99 -4.93
CA TRP A 110 3.47 2.28 -5.62
C TRP A 110 4.91 2.78 -5.79
N ASP A 111 5.78 2.53 -4.82
CA ASP A 111 7.23 2.79 -4.95
C ASP A 111 7.85 1.94 -6.08
N TYR A 112 7.51 0.65 -6.16
CA TYR A 112 7.90 -0.23 -7.26
C TYR A 112 7.35 0.23 -8.61
N ALA A 113 6.20 0.90 -8.63
CA ALA A 113 5.63 1.54 -9.83
C ALA A 113 6.33 2.86 -10.19
N GLY A 114 7.24 3.39 -9.35
CA GLY A 114 7.87 4.68 -9.54
C GLY A 114 6.96 5.87 -9.25
N VAL A 115 5.89 5.67 -8.47
CA VAL A 115 4.97 6.73 -8.04
C VAL A 115 5.51 7.39 -6.76
N PRO A 116 5.67 8.73 -6.72
CA PRO A 116 6.01 9.43 -5.50
C PRO A 116 5.03 9.15 -4.34
N LEU A 117 5.57 8.79 -3.18
CA LEU A 117 4.78 8.39 -2.01
C LEU A 117 4.27 9.57 -1.18
N GLN A 118 4.98 10.70 -1.17
CA GLN A 118 4.64 11.84 -0.31
C GLN A 118 3.16 12.25 -0.41
N PRO A 119 2.54 12.36 -1.60
CA PRO A 119 1.12 12.71 -1.69
C PRO A 119 0.15 11.66 -1.10
N LEU A 120 0.55 10.38 -1.05
CA LEU A 120 -0.23 9.30 -0.42
C LEU A 120 -0.08 9.36 1.10
N LEU A 121 1.15 9.58 1.59
CA LEU A 121 1.46 9.73 3.01
C LEU A 121 0.78 10.97 3.61
N ASP A 122 0.85 12.11 2.92
CA ASP A 122 0.17 13.35 3.33
C ASP A 122 -1.34 13.14 3.41
N HIS A 123 -1.91 12.46 2.40
CA HIS A 123 -3.34 12.16 2.41
C HIS A 123 -3.74 11.30 3.61
N TRP A 124 -2.99 10.22 3.87
CA TRP A 124 -3.25 9.32 4.98
C TRP A 124 -3.16 10.04 6.32
N LEU A 125 -2.14 10.87 6.51
CA LEU A 125 -1.97 11.65 7.73
C LEU A 125 -3.21 12.51 8.00
N THR A 126 -3.77 13.15 6.96
CA THR A 126 -4.98 13.98 7.07
C THR A 126 -6.30 13.22 7.07
N CYS A 127 -6.30 11.90 6.91
CA CYS A 127 -7.52 11.10 6.85
C CYS A 127 -8.02 10.79 8.26
N ASP A 128 -9.16 11.34 8.65
CA ASP A 128 -9.70 11.24 10.02
C ASP A 128 -10.61 10.02 10.24
N SER A 129 -10.72 9.14 9.25
CA SER A 129 -11.52 7.93 9.40
C SER A 129 -10.87 6.95 10.38
N GLU A 130 -11.71 6.28 11.16
CA GLU A 130 -11.28 5.24 12.11
C GLU A 130 -10.55 4.11 11.36
N SER A 131 -11.09 3.73 10.20
CA SER A 131 -10.50 2.76 9.26
C SER A 131 -9.05 3.10 8.88
N ALA A 132 -8.78 4.35 8.49
CA ALA A 132 -7.43 4.77 8.12
C ALA A 132 -6.45 4.68 9.30
N THR A 133 -6.91 4.99 10.52
CA THR A 133 -6.09 4.89 11.74
C THR A 133 -5.71 3.44 12.05
N LEU A 134 -6.60 2.49 11.79
CA LEU A 134 -6.30 1.07 12.01
C LEU A 134 -5.35 0.50 10.97
N HIS A 135 -5.54 0.86 9.70
CA HIS A 135 -4.58 0.51 8.66
C HIS A 135 -3.18 0.97 9.06
N PHE A 136 -3.09 2.12 9.76
CA PHE A 136 -1.82 2.62 10.26
C PHE A 136 -1.30 1.77 11.41
N VAL A 137 -2.15 1.42 12.39
CA VAL A 137 -1.79 0.52 13.49
C VAL A 137 -1.29 -0.83 12.97
N ASP A 138 -2.05 -1.45 12.07
CA ASP A 138 -1.77 -2.76 11.49
C ASP A 138 -0.43 -2.74 10.75
N ALA A 139 -0.30 -1.84 9.77
CA ALA A 139 0.91 -1.73 8.98
C ALA A 139 2.13 -1.33 9.83
N CYS A 140 2.01 -0.33 10.71
CA CYS A 140 3.12 0.13 11.54
C CYS A 140 3.59 -0.94 12.52
N PHE A 141 2.66 -1.67 13.15
CA PHE A 141 3.01 -2.73 14.09
C PHE A 141 3.84 -3.83 13.41
N TYR A 142 3.32 -4.41 12.32
CA TYR A 142 3.95 -5.53 11.65
C TYR A 142 5.21 -5.14 10.89
N GLU A 143 5.19 -4.01 10.18
CA GLU A 143 6.25 -3.67 9.23
C GLU A 143 7.34 -2.77 9.81
N PHE A 144 7.09 -2.07 10.92
CA PHE A 144 8.04 -1.12 11.52
C PHE A 144 8.42 -1.49 12.95
N ILE A 145 7.44 -1.72 13.83
CA ILE A 145 7.71 -1.95 15.26
C ILE A 145 8.29 -3.34 15.49
N TRP A 146 7.72 -4.38 14.88
CA TRP A 146 8.28 -5.74 14.95
C TRP A 146 9.71 -5.77 14.36
N GLY A 147 9.98 -4.95 13.34
CA GLY A 147 11.32 -4.72 12.80
C GLY A 147 12.30 -4.00 13.74
N GLY A 148 11.90 -3.59 14.94
CA GLY A 148 12.73 -2.81 15.86
C GLY A 148 12.81 -1.33 15.49
N ASN A 149 11.68 -0.74 15.08
CA ASN A 149 11.58 0.62 14.55
C ASN A 149 12.36 0.83 13.26
N CYS A 150 12.35 -0.18 12.39
CA CYS A 150 12.84 -0.06 11.03
C CYS A 150 11.95 -0.86 10.08
N ILE A 151 11.87 -0.43 8.82
CA ILE A 151 11.04 -1.11 7.83
C ILE A 151 11.61 -2.51 7.55
N SER A 152 10.80 -3.53 7.81
CA SER A 152 11.22 -4.94 7.82
C SER A 152 10.67 -5.80 6.68
N ASN A 153 9.77 -5.26 5.85
CA ASN A 153 9.27 -5.96 4.66
C ASN A 153 10.41 -6.52 3.81
N ALA A 154 10.32 -7.81 3.44
CA ALA A 154 11.37 -8.48 2.67
C ALA A 154 11.59 -7.86 1.27
N PHE A 155 10.52 -7.35 0.65
CA PHE A 155 10.58 -6.64 -0.64
C PHE A 155 11.08 -5.19 -0.51
N ALA A 156 11.27 -4.68 0.71
CA ALA A 156 11.88 -3.36 0.93
C ALA A 156 13.41 -3.43 1.08
N SER A 157 14.01 -4.62 1.15
CA SER A 157 15.41 -4.82 1.52
C SER A 157 16.42 -4.12 0.60
N ASP A 158 16.14 -4.07 -0.71
CA ASP A 158 16.93 -3.35 -1.71
C ASP A 158 16.34 -1.98 -2.09
N ARG A 159 15.22 -1.59 -1.48
CA ARG A 159 14.50 -0.33 -1.73
C ARG A 159 14.89 0.74 -0.71
N ASN A 160 16.16 1.14 -0.71
CA ASN A 160 16.68 2.15 0.24
C ASN A 160 15.91 3.48 0.21
N GLY A 161 15.42 3.90 -0.98
CA GLY A 161 14.60 5.10 -1.12
C GLY A 161 13.28 5.00 -0.36
N TYR A 162 12.53 3.91 -0.57
CA TYR A 162 11.29 3.61 0.16
C TYR A 162 11.52 3.59 1.67
N ARG A 163 12.51 2.82 2.13
CA ARG A 163 12.83 2.70 3.56
C ARG A 163 13.15 4.05 4.17
N ALA A 164 14.01 4.84 3.54
CA ALA A 164 14.35 6.17 4.01
C ALA A 164 13.12 7.10 4.07
N THR A 165 12.27 7.10 3.04
CA THR A 165 11.03 7.89 3.02
C THR A 165 10.08 7.50 4.16
N MET A 166 9.83 6.20 4.35
CA MET A 166 8.93 5.71 5.39
C MET A 166 9.49 5.94 6.80
N GLU A 167 10.75 5.59 7.05
CA GLU A 167 11.39 5.78 8.36
C GLU A 167 11.51 7.27 8.71
N GLN A 168 11.79 8.15 7.73
CA GLN A 168 11.75 9.59 7.94
C GLN A 168 10.33 10.07 8.28
N TRP A 169 9.33 9.66 7.52
CA TRP A 169 7.94 10.04 7.77
C TRP A 169 7.47 9.62 9.17
N LEU A 170 7.78 8.39 9.59
CA LEU A 170 7.44 7.84 10.91
C LEU A 170 8.23 8.46 12.07
N SER A 171 9.43 9.00 11.80
CA SER A 171 10.26 9.66 12.82
C SER A 171 10.06 11.17 12.93
N GLN A 172 9.37 11.79 11.96
CA GLN A 172 9.05 13.22 12.00
C GLN A 172 8.15 13.54 13.20
N ALA A 173 8.57 14.51 14.01
CA ALA A 173 7.85 14.92 15.23
C ALA A 173 6.39 15.33 14.96
N GLY A 174 6.12 15.98 13.82
CA GLY A 174 4.75 16.35 13.42
C GLY A 174 3.87 15.13 13.15
N THR A 175 4.39 14.17 12.38
CA THR A 175 3.71 12.90 12.06
C THR A 175 3.43 12.09 13.32
N LYS A 176 4.46 11.91 14.15
CA LYS A 176 4.38 11.21 15.43
C LYS A 176 3.29 11.79 16.33
N LYS A 177 3.33 13.11 16.56
CA LYS A 177 2.33 13.80 17.36
C LYS A 177 0.91 13.60 16.80
N HIS A 178 0.74 13.71 15.48
CA HIS A 178 -0.57 13.57 14.85
C HIS A 178 -1.14 12.15 15.02
N TRP A 179 -0.32 11.11 14.81
CA TRP A 179 -0.76 9.74 15.03
C TRP A 179 -1.04 9.43 16.51
N ALA A 180 -0.20 9.92 17.43
CA ALA A 180 -0.44 9.77 18.86
C ALA A 180 -1.79 10.39 19.28
N GLU A 181 -2.13 11.58 18.77
CA GLU A 181 -3.43 12.22 19.01
C GLU A 181 -4.60 11.38 18.46
N LYS A 182 -4.48 10.83 17.24
CA LYS A 182 -5.50 9.95 16.65
C LYS A 182 -5.70 8.66 17.44
N LEU A 183 -4.62 8.04 17.88
CA LEU A 183 -4.65 6.80 18.66
C LEU A 183 -5.24 7.03 20.05
N LEU A 184 -4.97 8.17 20.69
CA LEU A 184 -5.60 8.54 21.95
C LEU A 184 -7.12 8.70 21.79
N GLN A 185 -7.56 9.39 20.75
CA GLN A 185 -9.00 9.55 20.45
C GLN A 185 -9.68 8.20 20.16
N LEU A 186 -9.00 7.29 19.45
CA LEU A 186 -9.48 5.94 19.19
C LEU A 186 -9.63 5.15 20.49
N ALA A 187 -8.64 5.21 21.39
CA ALA A 187 -8.67 4.52 22.68
C ALA A 187 -9.79 5.05 23.60
N GLU A 188 -10.04 6.36 23.62
CA GLU A 188 -11.12 6.98 24.42
C GLU A 188 -12.52 6.59 23.94
N ARG A 189 -12.72 6.48 22.63
CA ARG A 189 -14.01 6.07 22.03
C ARG A 189 -14.25 4.57 22.15
N GLY A 190 -13.18 3.78 22.18
CA GLY A 190 -13.18 2.34 22.02
C GLY A 190 -13.42 1.95 20.56
N PRO A 191 -12.74 0.92 20.02
CA PRO A 191 -12.98 0.45 18.67
C PRO A 191 -14.43 -0.03 18.55
N ALA A 192 -15.13 0.37 17.49
CA ALA A 192 -16.59 0.23 17.40
C ALA A 192 -17.14 -1.23 17.29
N SER A 193 -17.00 -2.15 18.24
CA SER A 193 -17.64 -3.49 18.39
C SER A 193 -17.65 -4.53 17.22
N SER A 194 -17.70 -4.15 15.94
CA SER A 194 -17.65 -4.99 14.73
C SER A 194 -16.22 -5.25 14.20
N TRP A 195 -15.20 -5.18 15.06
CA TRP A 195 -13.79 -5.10 14.68
C TRP A 195 -13.20 -6.49 14.71
N LEU A 196 -13.11 -7.12 13.54
CA LEU A 196 -12.33 -8.34 13.39
C LEU A 196 -10.89 -7.95 13.03
N PRO A 197 -9.87 -8.52 13.68
CA PRO A 197 -8.51 -8.45 13.16
C PRO A 197 -8.49 -8.92 11.71
N SER A 198 -7.63 -8.33 10.87
CA SER A 198 -7.39 -8.87 9.53
C SER A 198 -7.14 -10.39 9.65
N GLY A 199 -7.77 -11.19 8.79
CA GLY A 199 -7.85 -12.66 8.93
C GLY A 199 -6.51 -13.41 8.85
N LYS A 200 -5.37 -12.71 8.87
CA LYS A 200 -4.04 -13.31 8.92
C LYS A 200 -3.83 -14.00 10.27
N ARG A 201 -3.26 -15.21 10.26
CA ARG A 201 -3.03 -16.01 11.48
C ARG A 201 -2.16 -15.29 12.50
N ASP A 202 -1.20 -14.47 12.04
CA ASP A 202 -0.30 -13.72 12.93
C ASP A 202 -1.02 -12.60 13.69
N HIS A 203 -2.21 -12.18 13.23
CA HIS A 203 -3.07 -11.21 13.91
C HIS A 203 -3.87 -11.82 15.06
N GLN A 204 -3.79 -13.16 15.21
CA GLN A 204 -4.32 -13.88 16.37
C GLN A 204 -3.31 -13.92 17.52
N CYS A 205 -2.02 -13.69 17.24
CA CYS A 205 -0.96 -13.66 18.25
C CYS A 205 -0.89 -12.33 19.01
N TYR A 206 -1.27 -11.24 18.35
CA TYR A 206 -1.22 -9.87 18.89
C TYR A 206 -2.60 -9.20 18.79
N PRO A 207 -3.36 -9.18 19.90
CA PRO A 207 -4.64 -8.48 19.99
C PRO A 207 -4.55 -7.01 19.54
N LEU A 208 -5.66 -6.46 19.05
CA LEU A 208 -5.69 -5.10 18.50
C LEU A 208 -5.29 -4.05 19.55
N ASP A 209 -5.71 -4.20 20.80
CA ASP A 209 -5.37 -3.32 21.91
C ASP A 209 -3.86 -3.32 22.20
N GLU A 210 -3.21 -4.48 22.14
CA GLU A 210 -1.75 -4.59 22.27
C GLU A 210 -1.04 -3.84 21.13
N ARG A 211 -1.52 -4.01 19.89
CA ARG A 211 -0.96 -3.33 18.72
C ARG A 211 -1.15 -1.82 18.78
N ILE A 212 -2.33 -1.35 19.18
CA ILE A 212 -2.61 0.08 19.41
C ILE A 212 -1.64 0.63 20.46
N GLY A 213 -1.46 -0.07 21.59
CA GLY A 213 -0.55 0.35 22.65
C GLY A 213 0.90 0.49 22.17
N ALA A 214 1.42 -0.54 21.49
CA ALA A 214 2.78 -0.52 20.96
C ALA A 214 3.00 0.61 19.95
N VAL A 215 2.03 0.83 19.05
CA VAL A 215 2.10 1.93 18.07
C VAL A 215 1.99 3.29 18.74
N PHE A 216 1.12 3.44 19.74
CA PHE A 216 1.01 4.68 20.51
C PHE A 216 2.33 5.02 21.20
N ASP A 217 2.95 4.07 21.89
CA ASP A 217 4.24 4.27 22.57
C ASP A 217 5.34 4.69 21.58
N ALA A 218 5.38 4.07 20.39
CA ALA A 218 6.33 4.44 19.34
C ALA A 218 6.10 5.87 18.80
N MET A 219 4.83 6.31 18.71
CA MET A 219 4.46 7.63 18.19
C MET A 219 4.49 8.74 19.24
N ALA A 220 4.40 8.42 20.53
CA ALA A 220 4.40 9.39 21.63
C ALA A 220 5.82 9.82 22.09
N THR A 221 6.87 9.20 21.54
CA THR A 221 8.29 9.48 21.84
C THR A 221 8.93 10.49 20.90
#